data_AF-A0A8I0L1L8-F1
#
_entry.id   AF-A0A8I0L1L8-F1
#
_cell.length_a   1.000
_cell.length_b   1.000
_cell.length_c   1.000
_cell.angle_alpha   90.00
_cell.angle_beta   90.00
_cell.angle_gamma   90.00
#
_symmetry.space_group_name_H-M   'P 1'
#
loop_
_entity.id
_entity.type
_entity.pdbx_description
1 polymer ?
#
loop_
_entity_poly.entity_id
_entity_poly.type
_entity_poly.pdbx_seq_one_letter_code
_entity_poly.pdbx_strand_id
1 'polypeptide(L)'
;SIFYAPQYVAIEMGYFKDAGIDLVLETGFGADKTMTALISGNADIGFMGSESTIYAYAEGSKDYAVNFAGLTQRAGNFLVAREKIDNFSW
;
A
#
# COMPACT_ATOMS: atom_id res chain seq x y z
N SER A 1 5.05 9.66 -2.73
CA SER A 1 4.16 9.38 -3.87
C SER A 1 2.87 10.17 -3.70
N ILE A 2 2.27 10.68 -4.79
CA ILE A 2 0.96 11.34 -4.76
C ILE A 2 -0.15 10.41 -4.23
N PHE A 3 0.06 9.10 -4.33
CA PHE A 3 -0.87 8.10 -3.79
C PHE A 3 -1.07 8.23 -2.28
N TYR A 4 -0.10 8.74 -1.52
CA TYR A 4 -0.24 8.93 -0.07
C TYR A 4 -0.88 10.28 0.30
N ALA A 5 -1.06 11.19 -0.67
CA ALA A 5 -1.53 12.55 -0.37
C ALA A 5 -2.88 12.58 0.37
N PRO A 6 -3.89 11.75 0.02
CA PRO A 6 -5.15 11.73 0.79
C PRO A 6 -4.94 11.40 2.27
N GLN A 7 -4.04 10.48 2.59
CA GLN A 7 -3.73 10.10 3.98
C GLN A 7 -3.05 11.25 4.72
N TYR A 8 -2.03 11.88 4.13
CA TYR A 8 -1.34 13.02 4.76
C TYR A 8 -2.28 14.21 4.98
N VAL A 9 -3.17 14.50 4.02
CA VAL A 9 -4.19 15.54 4.18
C VAL A 9 -5.15 15.19 5.31
N ALA A 10 -5.59 13.94 5.43
CA ALA A 10 -6.48 13.52 6.52
C ALA A 10 -5.82 13.62 7.90
N ILE A 11 -4.50 13.39 7.99
CA ILE A 11 -3.70 13.60 9.21
C ILE A 11 -3.66 15.09 9.55
N GLU A 12 -3.26 15.93 8.59
CA GLU A 12 -3.11 17.38 8.79
C GLU A 12 -4.44 18.05 9.15
N MET A 13 -5.53 17.63 8.51
CA MET A 13 -6.88 18.15 8.77
C MET A 13 -7.51 17.59 10.05
N GLY A 14 -6.84 16.69 10.77
CA GLY A 14 -7.32 16.16 12.04
C GLY A 14 -8.43 15.10 11.95
N TYR A 15 -8.73 14.57 10.76
CA TYR A 15 -9.87 13.66 10.56
C TYR A 15 -9.80 12.38 11.38
N PHE A 16 -8.60 11.83 11.60
CA PHE A 16 -8.41 10.67 12.48
C PHE A 16 -8.77 11.01 13.92
N LYS A 17 -8.30 12.16 14.42
CA LYS A 17 -8.60 12.63 15.77
C LYS A 17 -10.09 12.89 15.96
N ASP A 18 -10.75 13.50 14.98
CA ASP A 18 -12.20 13.77 15.00
C ASP A 18 -13.02 12.46 14.99
N ALA A 19 -12.50 11.42 14.35
CA ALA A 19 -13.06 10.06 14.38
C ALA A 19 -12.71 9.28 15.66
N GLY A 20 -11.93 9.85 16.59
CA GLY A 20 -11.47 9.18 17.80
C GLY A 20 -10.39 8.13 17.59
N ILE A 21 -9.65 8.22 16.48
CA ILE A 21 -8.56 7.30 16.11
C ILE A 21 -7.23 7.97 16.45
N ASP A 22 -6.46 7.36 17.35
CA ASP A 22 -5.06 7.72 17.60
C ASP A 22 -4.15 7.04 16.57
N LEU A 23 -3.72 7.80 15.56
CA LEU A 23 -2.96 7.26 14.44
C LEU A 23 -1.46 7.38 14.68
N VAL A 24 -0.77 6.23 14.67
CA VAL A 24 0.69 6.15 14.54
C VAL A 24 1.03 5.75 13.11
N LEU A 25 1.82 6.59 12.42
CA LEU A 25 2.26 6.34 11.05
C LEU A 25 3.73 5.91 11.05
N GLU A 26 4.00 4.70 10.56
CA GLU A 26 5.34 4.18 10.34
C GLU A 26 5.59 3.85 8.85
N THR A 27 6.87 3.88 8.45
CA THR A 27 7.27 3.53 7.08
C THR A 27 7.56 2.04 6.98
N GLY A 28 6.75 1.29 6.23
CA GLY A 28 6.88 -0.17 6.10
C GLY A 28 8.02 -0.69 5.21
N PHE A 29 8.71 0.16 4.44
CA PHE A 29 9.89 -0.20 3.60
C PHE A 29 9.69 -1.37 2.60
N GLY A 30 8.49 -1.56 2.06
CA GLY A 30 8.19 -2.60 1.07
C GLY A 30 6.97 -3.45 1.44
N ALA A 31 6.42 -4.17 0.48
CA ALA A 31 5.23 -5.01 0.70
C ALA A 31 5.55 -6.21 1.60
N ASP A 32 6.71 -6.84 1.44
CA ASP A 32 7.21 -7.94 2.26
C ASP A 32 7.32 -7.57 3.74
N LYS A 33 7.93 -6.42 4.04
CA LYS A 33 8.10 -5.91 5.41
C LYS A 33 6.79 -5.41 6.00
N THR A 34 5.94 -4.78 5.20
CA THR A 34 4.59 -4.37 5.62
C THR A 34 3.74 -5.59 6.00
N MET A 35 3.79 -6.65 5.19
CA MET A 35 3.11 -7.91 5.49
C MET A 35 3.67 -8.57 6.75
N THR A 36 5.01 -8.56 6.91
CA THR A 36 5.66 -9.08 8.12
C THR A 36 5.18 -8.36 9.38
N ALA A 37 5.07 -7.03 9.33
CA ALA A 37 4.58 -6.22 10.45
C ALA A 37 3.11 -6.51 10.80
N LEU A 38 2.26 -6.74 9.79
CA LEU A 38 0.86 -7.14 10.01
C LEU A 38 0.76 -8.51 10.69
N ILE A 39 1.47 -9.50 10.18
CA ILE A 39 1.44 -10.87 10.71
C ILE A 39 2.02 -10.92 12.14
N SER A 40 3.06 -10.13 12.43
CA SER A 40 3.65 -10.09 13.77
C SER A 40 2.85 -9.24 14.77
N GLY A 41 1.76 -8.58 14.35
CA GLY A 41 0.97 -7.68 15.19
C GLY A 41 1.67 -6.36 15.53
N ASN A 42 2.73 -6.00 14.80
CA ASN A 42 3.41 -4.71 14.95
C ASN A 42 2.68 -3.56 14.24
N ALA A 43 1.73 -3.89 13.36
CA ALA A 43 0.86 -2.93 12.70
C ALA A 43 -0.56 -3.50 12.59
N ASP A 44 -1.57 -2.65 12.75
CA ASP A 44 -2.98 -3.03 12.57
C ASP A 44 -3.43 -2.94 11.10
N ILE A 45 -2.89 -1.97 10.36
CA ILE A 45 -3.23 -1.68 8.96
C ILE A 45 -1.95 -1.45 8.15
N GLY A 46 -1.83 -2.14 7.03
CA GLY A 46 -0.71 -2.00 6.10
C GLY A 46 -1.15 -1.38 4.78
N PHE A 47 -0.35 -0.47 4.24
CA PHE A 47 -0.58 0.09 2.92
C PHE A 47 0.45 -0.46 1.92
N MET A 48 0.04 -1.44 1.12
CA MET A 48 0.85 -2.09 0.10
C MET A 48 -0.01 -2.58 -1.07
N GLY A 49 0.64 -3.12 -2.11
CA GLY A 49 -0.06 -3.76 -3.22
C GLY A 49 -0.77 -5.05 -2.78
N SER A 50 -1.90 -5.36 -3.40
CA SER A 50 -2.72 -6.55 -3.08
C SER A 50 -2.07 -7.89 -3.45
N GLU A 51 -0.98 -7.87 -4.21
CA GLU A 51 -0.31 -9.07 -4.71
C GLU A 51 0.14 -9.99 -3.56
N SER A 52 0.84 -9.44 -2.56
CA SER A 52 1.35 -10.22 -1.42
C SER A 52 0.23 -10.88 -0.61
N THR A 53 -0.90 -10.19 -0.42
CA THR A 53 -2.05 -10.77 0.31
C THR A 53 -2.74 -11.87 -0.50
N ILE A 54 -2.81 -11.71 -1.83
CA ILE A 54 -3.42 -12.71 -2.73
C ILE A 54 -2.56 -13.98 -2.75
N TYR A 55 -1.23 -13.84 -2.83
CA TYR A 55 -0.32 -14.98 -2.78
C TYR A 55 -0.37 -15.70 -1.44
N ALA A 56 -0.30 -14.97 -0.33
CA ALA A 56 -0.42 -15.58 1.00
C ALA A 56 -1.73 -16.38 1.17
N TYR A 57 -2.85 -15.87 0.66
CA TYR A 57 -4.12 -16.59 0.67
C TYR A 57 -4.09 -17.82 -0.25
N ALA A 58 -3.60 -17.67 -1.49
CA ALA A 58 -3.53 -18.77 -2.46
C ALA A 58 -2.63 -19.93 -2.01
N GLU A 59 -1.58 -19.62 -1.25
CA GLU A 59 -0.66 -20.61 -0.65
C GLU A 59 -1.21 -21.26 0.62
N GLY A 60 -2.41 -20.88 1.08
CA GLY A 60 -3.08 -21.50 2.21
C GLY A 60 -2.61 -21.01 3.58
N SER A 61 -2.03 -19.80 3.66
CA SER A 61 -1.71 -19.17 4.95
C SER A 61 -2.96 -19.07 5.83
N LYS A 62 -2.83 -19.38 7.12
CA LYS A 62 -3.93 -19.23 8.10
C LYS A 62 -4.06 -17.79 8.61
N ASP A 63 -2.97 -17.04 8.53
CA ASP A 63 -2.84 -15.67 9.02
C ASP A 63 -2.72 -14.69 7.84
N TYR A 64 -3.59 -14.86 6.84
CA TYR A 64 -3.59 -13.99 5.66
C TYR A 64 -4.20 -12.62 5.99
N ALA A 65 -3.59 -11.56 5.46
CA ALA A 65 -4.14 -10.22 5.55
C ALA A 65 -5.36 -10.05 4.64
N VAL A 66 -6.34 -9.27 5.09
CA VAL A 66 -7.57 -8.98 4.35
C VAL A 66 -7.47 -7.61 3.68
N ASN A 67 -7.68 -7.57 2.36
CA ASN A 67 -7.81 -6.32 1.63
C ASN A 67 -9.23 -5.77 1.78
N PHE A 68 -9.38 -4.64 2.46
CA PHE A 68 -10.68 -4.02 2.71
C PHE A 68 -10.90 -2.67 2.01
N ALA A 69 -9.82 -2.05 1.48
CA ALA A 69 -9.89 -0.78 0.78
C ALA A 69 -8.87 -0.74 -0.37
N GLY A 70 -9.26 -0.12 -1.49
CA GLY A 70 -8.39 0.09 -2.66
C GLY A 70 -8.26 1.57 -2.97
N LEU A 71 -7.03 2.10 -2.94
CA LEU A 71 -6.77 3.52 -3.22
C LEU A 71 -6.52 3.81 -4.70
N THR A 72 -5.88 2.87 -5.39
CA THR A 72 -5.55 2.98 -6.82
C THR A 72 -6.06 1.76 -7.57
N GLN A 73 -6.65 1.95 -8.75
CA GLN A 73 -7.12 0.83 -9.59
C GLN A 73 -5.96 0.01 -10.21
N ARG A 74 -4.81 0.64 -10.42
CA ARG A 74 -3.62 0.04 -11.07
C ARG A 74 -2.35 0.66 -10.53
N ALA A 75 -1.24 -0.06 -10.68
CA ALA A 75 0.09 0.45 -10.35
C ALA A 75 0.48 1.62 -11.28
N GLY A 76 1.20 2.60 -10.72
CA GLY A 76 1.81 3.70 -11.46
C GLY A 76 3.09 3.27 -12.16
N ASN A 77 3.00 2.28 -13.06
CA ASN A 77 4.14 1.78 -13.82
C ASN A 77 4.38 2.67 -15.04
N PHE A 78 5.64 3.00 -15.27
CA PHE A 78 6.07 3.78 -16.44
C PHE A 78 7.16 3.02 -17.18
N LEU A 79 7.01 2.91 -18.50
CA LEU A 79 8.12 2.55 -19.36
C LEU A 79 8.83 3.84 -19.75
N VAL A 80 10.12 3.94 -19.41
CA VAL A 80 10.91 5.16 -19.63
C VAL A 80 12.15 4.82 -20.45
N ALA A 81 12.38 5.58 -21.52
CA ALA A 81 13.57 5.47 -22.36
C ALA A 81 14.48 6.69 -22.14
N ARG A 82 15.80 6.48 -22.20
CA ARG A 82 16.79 7.57 -22.12
C ARG A 82 16.80 8.44 -23.39
N GLU A 83 16.47 7.83 -24.52
CA GLU A 83 16.44 8.47 -25.83
C GLU A 83 15.08 8.26 -26.49
N LYS A 84 14.75 9.10 -27.46
CA LYS A 84 13.48 9.06 -28.19
C LYS A 84 13.39 7.76 -29.00
N ILE A 85 12.26 7.05 -28.88
CA ILE A 85 11.93 5.88 -29.70
C ILE A 85 10.76 6.27 -30.61
N ASP A 86 11.03 6.45 -31.91
CA ASP A 86 10.02 6.94 -32.86
C ASP A 86 8.88 5.94 -33.14
N ASN A 87 9.17 4.63 -33.08
CA ASN A 87 8.22 3.57 -33.43
C ASN A 87 8.17 2.47 -32.35
N PHE A 88 7.78 2.84 -31.13
CA PHE A 88 7.61 1.86 -30.05
C PHE A 88 6.41 0.93 -30.30
N SER A 89 6.61 -0.38 -30.12
CA SER A 89 5.54 -1.39 -30.05
C SER A 89 5.62 -2.09 -28.70
N TRP A 90 4.45 -2.38 -28.14
CA TRP A 90 4.29 -3.26 -26.99
C TRP A 90 4.64 -4.71 -27.33
#